data_AF-X1TXI6-F1
#
_entry.id   AF-X1TXI6-F1
#
_cell.length_a   1.000
_cell.length_b   1.000
_cell.length_c   1.000
_cell.angle_alpha   90.00
_cell.angle_beta   90.00
_cell.angle_gamma   90.00
#
_symmetry.space_group_name_H-M   'P 1'
#
loop_
_entity.id
_entity.type
_entity.pdbx_description
1 polymer ?
#
loop_
_entity_poly.entity_id
_entity_poly.type
_entity_poly.pdbx_seq_one_letter_code
_entity_poly.pdbx_strand_id
1 'polypeptide(L)'
;EGDENVGGLVGRNYNGIIANCYSMANISGEYTVGGLVGDNDGTIANCYSSGSASGDWLIGGLVGENWYGTITNCYSTGSVSGNSAVGGLVGSGGKVVNSFWDTQTSGQTSSDGGTGKTTAQMQTASTFVGWGYDPVWTIDEQNDYPRLWWENAPGEPITIQLLLGGGTGTQADPYLIYTSEQLNMIGLFPCLLDKHFKLMADIDLSSFTGISFNITGTESTPFTGVFDGNGHTISNFSYTSIGTSYTGLFAYVSGENAVIKDLGLINPNLDAGTR
;
A
#
# COMPACT_ATOMS: atom_id res chain seq x y z
N GLU A 1 -31.06 -16.40 6.58
CA GLU A 1 -30.61 -15.60 5.43
C GLU A 1 -29.30 -14.98 5.89
N GLY A 2 -28.18 -15.46 5.33
CA GLY A 2 -26.86 -15.04 5.75
C GLY A 2 -26.59 -13.62 5.26
N ASP A 3 -26.00 -12.79 6.11
CA ASP A 3 -25.59 -11.44 5.74
C ASP A 3 -24.59 -11.53 4.57
N GLU A 4 -24.93 -10.89 3.44
CA GLU A 4 -24.13 -10.98 2.21
C GLU A 4 -22.78 -10.27 2.35
N ASN A 5 -22.69 -9.22 3.19
CA ASN A 5 -21.48 -8.43 3.40
C ASN A 5 -21.28 -8.13 4.89
N VAL A 6 -20.38 -8.85 5.53
CA VAL A 6 -20.11 -8.76 6.98
C VAL A 6 -18.73 -8.16 7.21
N GLY A 7 -18.68 -7.05 7.93
CA GLY A 7 -17.45 -6.44 8.40
C GLY A 7 -17.51 -6.15 9.89
N GLY A 8 -16.38 -6.28 10.59
CA GLY A 8 -16.33 -5.99 12.02
C GLY A 8 -16.61 -4.52 12.36
N LEU A 9 -16.39 -3.59 11.41
CA LEU A 9 -16.76 -2.19 11.53
C LEU A 9 -17.80 -1.76 10.49
N VAL A 10 -17.65 -2.19 9.22
CA VAL A 10 -18.51 -1.75 8.10
C VAL A 10 -18.89 -2.93 7.22
N GLY A 11 -20.19 -3.16 6.99
CA GLY A 11 -20.63 -4.18 6.02
C GLY A 11 -20.21 -3.85 4.59
N ARG A 12 -20.50 -2.64 4.11
CA ARG A 12 -20.14 -2.15 2.77
C ARG A 12 -19.66 -0.69 2.79
N ASN A 13 -18.51 -0.42 2.19
CA ASN A 13 -17.95 0.92 1.99
C ASN A 13 -18.06 1.34 0.52
N TYR A 14 -19.03 2.20 0.18
CA TYR A 14 -19.24 2.68 -1.19
C TYR A 14 -18.81 4.14 -1.32
N ASN A 15 -17.68 4.39 -1.98
CA ASN A 15 -17.05 5.73 -2.13
C ASN A 15 -16.74 6.47 -0.81
N GLY A 16 -16.82 5.79 0.33
CA GLY A 16 -16.50 6.34 1.64
C GLY A 16 -15.01 6.26 1.95
N ILE A 17 -14.62 6.94 3.03
CA ILE A 17 -13.26 6.91 3.58
C ILE A 17 -13.33 6.31 4.98
N ILE A 18 -12.62 5.21 5.18
CA ILE A 18 -12.41 4.58 6.49
C ILE A 18 -10.93 4.79 6.82
N ALA A 19 -10.64 5.58 7.85
CA ALA A 19 -9.28 5.93 8.19
C ALA A 19 -8.99 5.87 9.69
N ASN A 20 -7.80 5.41 10.07
CA ASN A 20 -7.32 5.39 11.45
C ASN A 20 -8.27 4.61 12.38
N CYS A 21 -8.75 3.45 11.92
CA CYS A 21 -9.76 2.63 12.57
C CYS A 21 -9.29 1.17 12.72
N TYR A 22 -9.84 0.45 13.69
CA TYR A 22 -9.55 -0.97 13.85
C TYR A 22 -10.75 -1.78 14.33
N SER A 23 -10.66 -3.11 14.17
CA SER A 23 -11.63 -4.07 14.67
C SER A 23 -10.92 -5.27 15.32
N MET A 24 -11.39 -5.67 16.50
CA MET A 24 -10.97 -6.91 17.17
C MET A 24 -12.10 -7.94 17.20
N ALA A 25 -13.16 -7.71 16.43
CA ALA A 25 -14.35 -8.54 16.46
C ALA A 25 -14.10 -9.88 15.76
N ASN A 26 -14.60 -10.96 16.35
CA ASN A 26 -14.64 -12.27 15.69
C ASN A 26 -15.89 -12.34 14.84
N ILE A 27 -15.72 -12.44 13.53
CA ILE A 27 -16.79 -12.33 12.54
C ILE A 27 -16.98 -13.68 11.85
N SER A 28 -18.25 -14.04 11.67
CA SER A 28 -18.68 -15.17 10.83
C SER A 28 -19.77 -14.69 9.87
N GLY A 29 -19.66 -15.02 8.59
CA GLY A 29 -20.68 -14.75 7.58
C GLY A 29 -20.72 -15.85 6.52
N GLU A 30 -21.55 -15.69 5.49
CA GLU A 30 -21.70 -16.68 4.42
C GLU A 30 -20.88 -16.27 3.18
N TYR A 31 -21.20 -15.10 2.60
CA TYR A 31 -20.63 -14.68 1.33
C TYR A 31 -19.35 -13.86 1.48
N THR A 32 -19.46 -12.56 1.78
CA THR A 32 -18.32 -11.66 1.86
C THR A 32 -18.03 -11.28 3.30
N VAL A 33 -16.85 -11.62 3.80
CA VAL A 33 -16.48 -11.40 5.21
C VAL A 33 -15.10 -10.76 5.30
N GLY A 34 -15.01 -9.62 5.97
CA GLY A 34 -13.74 -9.02 6.35
C GLY A 34 -13.66 -8.70 7.84
N GLY A 35 -12.47 -8.85 8.43
CA GLY A 35 -12.27 -8.52 9.84
C GLY A 35 -12.59 -7.05 10.17
N LEU A 36 -12.48 -6.14 9.19
CA LEU A 36 -12.88 -4.74 9.30
C LEU A 36 -14.06 -4.40 8.37
N VAL A 37 -13.95 -4.72 7.09
CA VAL A 37 -14.94 -4.34 6.05
C VAL A 37 -15.36 -5.54 5.22
N GLY A 38 -16.66 -5.75 4.98
CA GLY A 38 -17.13 -6.79 4.07
C GLY A 38 -16.74 -6.49 2.62
N ASP A 39 -17.45 -5.54 2.00
CA ASP A 39 -17.24 -5.08 0.62
C ASP A 39 -16.71 -3.64 0.59
N ASN A 40 -15.63 -3.40 -0.17
CA ASN A 40 -15.02 -2.08 -0.36
C ASN A 40 -14.96 -1.63 -1.84
N ASP A 41 -15.54 -0.46 -2.07
CA ASP A 41 -15.41 0.33 -3.30
C ASP A 41 -14.87 1.76 -3.01
N GLY A 42 -14.50 2.03 -1.75
CA GLY A 42 -13.98 3.31 -1.28
C GLY A 42 -12.50 3.25 -0.87
N THR A 43 -12.08 4.21 -0.04
CA THR A 43 -10.72 4.26 0.51
C THR A 43 -10.69 3.69 1.93
N ILE A 44 -9.75 2.78 2.18
CA ILE A 44 -9.42 2.29 3.52
C ILE A 44 -7.95 2.62 3.78
N ALA A 45 -7.66 3.40 4.81
CA ALA A 45 -6.31 3.90 5.07
C ALA A 45 -5.94 3.83 6.55
N ASN A 46 -4.75 3.33 6.86
CA ASN A 46 -4.27 3.25 8.25
C ASN A 46 -5.25 2.50 9.16
N CYS A 47 -5.60 1.27 8.78
CA CYS A 47 -6.56 0.48 9.52
C CYS A 47 -6.05 -0.93 9.80
N TYR A 48 -6.58 -1.56 10.85
CA TYR A 48 -6.23 -2.95 11.11
C TYR A 48 -7.37 -3.82 11.66
N SER A 49 -7.19 -5.13 11.54
CA SER A 49 -8.05 -6.13 12.15
C SER A 49 -7.25 -7.20 12.88
N SER A 50 -7.70 -7.58 14.07
CA SER A 50 -7.06 -8.64 14.87
C SER A 50 -8.02 -9.74 15.32
N GLY A 51 -9.32 -9.56 15.14
CA GLY A 51 -10.31 -10.62 15.37
C GLY A 51 -10.37 -11.62 14.21
N SER A 52 -10.85 -12.83 14.48
CA SER A 52 -10.94 -13.88 13.46
C SER A 52 -12.03 -13.59 12.42
N ALA A 53 -11.82 -13.97 11.16
CA ALA A 53 -12.82 -13.89 10.10
C ALA A 53 -13.10 -15.29 9.53
N SER A 54 -14.37 -15.70 9.51
CA SER A 54 -14.79 -16.96 8.89
C SER A 54 -16.00 -16.82 7.98
N GLY A 55 -16.05 -17.61 6.91
CA GLY A 55 -17.22 -17.73 6.04
C GLY A 55 -16.98 -18.66 4.85
N ASP A 56 -17.80 -18.59 3.80
CA ASP A 56 -17.73 -19.56 2.70
C ASP A 56 -17.02 -19.04 1.44
N TRP A 57 -17.28 -17.80 0.98
CA TRP A 57 -16.87 -17.38 -0.37
C TRP A 57 -15.74 -16.35 -0.50
N LEU A 58 -15.84 -15.14 0.05
CA LEU A 58 -14.85 -14.08 -0.13
C LEU A 58 -14.40 -13.59 1.25
N ILE A 59 -13.34 -14.21 1.78
CA ILE A 59 -12.94 -14.02 3.18
C ILE A 59 -11.56 -13.38 3.25
N GLY A 60 -11.48 -12.18 3.80
CA GLY A 60 -10.21 -11.49 4.03
C GLY A 60 -9.98 -11.18 5.50
N GLY A 61 -8.72 -11.24 5.94
CA GLY A 61 -8.37 -10.84 7.29
C GLY A 61 -8.80 -9.40 7.61
N LEU A 62 -8.70 -8.48 6.64
CA LEU A 62 -9.15 -7.08 6.75
C LEU A 62 -10.42 -6.82 5.94
N VAL A 63 -10.40 -7.18 4.64
CA VAL A 63 -11.49 -6.89 3.68
C VAL A 63 -11.91 -8.14 2.93
N GLY A 64 -13.20 -8.45 2.89
CA GLY A 64 -13.70 -9.60 2.12
C GLY A 64 -13.49 -9.41 0.62
N GLU A 65 -14.08 -8.34 0.07
CA GLU A 65 -14.00 -7.99 -1.36
C GLU A 65 -13.60 -6.52 -1.56
N ASN A 66 -12.67 -6.25 -2.47
CA ASN A 66 -12.22 -4.91 -2.84
C ASN A 66 -12.28 -4.70 -4.37
N TRP A 67 -13.39 -4.13 -4.85
CA TRP A 67 -13.65 -3.91 -6.29
C TRP A 67 -12.74 -2.83 -6.90
N TYR A 68 -13.16 -1.56 -6.80
CA TYR A 68 -12.38 -0.41 -7.28
C TYR A 68 -11.80 0.42 -6.12
N GLY A 69 -11.97 -0.09 -4.90
CA GLY A 69 -11.45 0.52 -3.69
C GLY A 69 -9.92 0.50 -3.62
N THR A 70 -9.37 1.40 -2.79
CA THR A 70 -7.94 1.45 -2.48
C THR A 70 -7.74 1.15 -1.00
N ILE A 71 -6.87 0.19 -0.69
CA ILE A 71 -6.46 -0.15 0.68
C ILE A 71 -5.00 0.27 0.85
N THR A 72 -4.72 1.13 1.82
CA THR A 72 -3.37 1.69 2.04
C THR A 72 -2.96 1.63 3.49
N ASN A 73 -1.72 1.23 3.79
CA ASN A 73 -1.18 1.19 5.15
C ASN A 73 -2.07 0.44 6.15
N CYS A 74 -2.60 -0.71 5.74
CA CYS A 74 -3.48 -1.51 6.59
C CYS A 74 -2.85 -2.85 6.93
N TYR A 75 -3.33 -3.50 7.99
CA TYR A 75 -2.90 -4.87 8.25
C TYR A 75 -3.94 -5.76 8.94
N SER A 76 -3.72 -7.07 8.88
CA SER A 76 -4.52 -8.07 9.57
C SER A 76 -3.65 -9.07 10.33
N THR A 77 -4.13 -9.50 11.50
CA THR A 77 -3.48 -10.53 12.34
C THR A 77 -4.44 -11.61 12.82
N GLY A 78 -5.75 -11.46 12.62
CA GLY A 78 -6.73 -12.48 12.99
C GLY A 78 -6.65 -13.73 12.10
N SER A 79 -7.04 -14.89 12.65
CA SER A 79 -7.17 -16.11 11.86
C SER A 79 -8.26 -15.95 10.79
N VAL A 80 -7.99 -16.47 9.60
CA VAL A 80 -8.91 -16.39 8.46
C VAL A 80 -9.25 -17.80 8.01
N SER A 81 -10.54 -18.11 7.84
CA SER A 81 -10.99 -19.43 7.42
C SER A 81 -12.16 -19.34 6.46
N GLY A 82 -12.08 -20.06 5.34
CA GLY A 82 -13.20 -20.22 4.44
C GLY A 82 -12.97 -21.27 3.36
N ASN A 83 -13.96 -21.43 2.48
CA ASN A 83 -13.99 -22.52 1.51
C ASN A 83 -13.54 -22.09 0.10
N SER A 84 -13.74 -20.83 -0.26
CA SER A 84 -13.36 -20.22 -1.53
C SER A 84 -12.75 -18.83 -1.26
N ALA A 85 -11.93 -18.33 -2.20
CA ALA A 85 -11.19 -17.06 -2.16
C ALA A 85 -10.90 -16.51 -0.74
N VAL A 86 -9.94 -17.13 -0.06
CA VAL A 86 -9.51 -16.77 1.29
C VAL A 86 -8.15 -16.09 1.23
N GLY A 87 -8.07 -14.88 1.78
CA GLY A 87 -6.85 -14.11 1.80
C GLY A 87 -6.46 -13.65 3.19
N GLY A 88 -5.15 -13.66 3.46
CA GLY A 88 -4.62 -13.16 4.73
C GLY A 88 -5.02 -11.71 5.02
N LEU A 89 -5.12 -10.85 4.00
CA LEU A 89 -5.58 -9.46 4.11
C LEU A 89 -6.89 -9.21 3.36
N VAL A 90 -6.92 -9.54 2.07
CA VAL A 90 -8.05 -9.35 1.15
C VAL A 90 -8.44 -10.68 0.51
N GLY A 91 -9.72 -11.03 0.59
CA GLY A 91 -10.28 -12.26 0.01
C GLY A 91 -10.31 -12.23 -1.52
N SER A 92 -10.85 -11.15 -2.10
CA SER A 92 -10.76 -10.85 -3.54
C SER A 92 -10.66 -9.36 -3.81
N GLY A 93 -9.87 -8.95 -4.83
CA GLY A 93 -9.60 -7.57 -5.18
C GLY A 93 -8.11 -7.24 -5.29
N GLY A 94 -7.76 -6.19 -6.03
CA GLY A 94 -6.37 -5.98 -6.48
C GLY A 94 -5.59 -4.80 -5.90
N LYS A 95 -6.20 -3.61 -5.71
CA LYS A 95 -5.43 -2.40 -5.38
C LYS A 95 -5.17 -2.28 -3.88
N VAL A 96 -4.09 -2.91 -3.44
CA VAL A 96 -3.61 -2.87 -2.07
C VAL A 96 -2.18 -2.35 -2.03
N VAL A 97 -1.97 -1.32 -1.23
CA VAL A 97 -0.75 -0.53 -1.20
C VAL A 97 -0.17 -0.55 0.21
N ASN A 98 1.11 -0.93 0.34
CA ASN A 98 1.85 -0.89 1.62
C ASN A 98 1.08 -1.47 2.82
N SER A 99 0.41 -2.60 2.59
CA SER A 99 -0.45 -3.25 3.57
C SER A 99 -0.06 -4.72 3.72
N PHE A 100 -0.22 -5.25 4.92
CA PHE A 100 0.44 -6.49 5.34
C PHE A 100 -0.51 -7.44 6.05
N TRP A 101 -0.18 -8.72 6.06
CA TRP A 101 -0.90 -9.69 6.88
C TRP A 101 0.09 -10.66 7.52
N ASP A 102 -0.23 -11.09 8.73
CA ASP A 102 0.59 -12.05 9.46
C ASP A 102 0.35 -13.47 8.96
N THR A 103 1.38 -14.09 8.38
CA THR A 103 1.33 -15.43 7.78
C THR A 103 1.20 -16.56 8.78
N GLN A 104 1.54 -16.31 10.04
CA GLN A 104 1.55 -17.31 11.11
C GLN A 104 0.22 -17.30 11.87
N THR A 105 -0.33 -16.12 12.15
CA THR A 105 -1.59 -16.00 12.90
C THR A 105 -2.83 -16.10 12.01
N SER A 106 -2.75 -15.65 10.75
CA SER A 106 -3.88 -15.76 9.81
C SER A 106 -4.20 -17.20 9.42
N GLY A 107 -3.20 -18.09 9.45
CA GLY A 107 -3.32 -19.46 8.92
C GLY A 107 -3.38 -19.53 7.40
N GLN A 108 -3.13 -18.43 6.69
CA GLN A 108 -3.16 -18.35 5.23
C GLN A 108 -1.75 -18.39 4.62
N THR A 109 -1.65 -18.81 3.37
CA THR A 109 -0.40 -18.80 2.59
C THR A 109 -0.42 -17.79 1.45
N SER A 110 -1.58 -17.16 1.18
CA SER A 110 -1.79 -16.19 0.12
C SER A 110 -2.82 -15.13 0.50
N SER A 111 -2.88 -14.07 -0.29
CA SER A 111 -3.96 -13.08 -0.29
C SER A 111 -4.05 -12.46 -1.68
N ASP A 112 -5.24 -12.02 -2.10
CA ASP A 112 -5.39 -11.38 -3.43
C ASP A 112 -4.71 -9.99 -3.50
N GLY A 113 -4.50 -9.36 -2.33
CA GLY A 113 -3.68 -8.17 -2.20
C GLY A 113 -2.98 -8.07 -0.84
N GLY A 114 -1.96 -7.23 -0.77
CA GLY A 114 -1.10 -7.07 0.40
C GLY A 114 0.02 -8.09 0.48
N THR A 115 1.02 -7.83 1.33
CA THR A 115 2.22 -8.66 1.43
C THR A 115 2.21 -9.46 2.74
N GLY A 116 2.34 -10.79 2.63
CA GLY A 116 2.48 -11.65 3.81
C GLY A 116 3.81 -11.40 4.52
N LYS A 117 3.75 -11.29 5.84
CA LYS A 117 4.90 -11.10 6.73
C LYS A 117 4.84 -12.12 7.87
N THR A 118 5.98 -12.48 8.45
CA THR A 118 5.99 -13.26 9.69
C THR A 118 5.57 -12.38 10.86
N THR A 119 5.18 -12.97 11.99
CA THR A 119 4.91 -12.23 13.23
C THR A 119 6.08 -11.37 13.64
N ALA A 120 7.31 -11.92 13.59
CA ALA A 120 8.51 -11.15 13.91
C ALA A 120 8.68 -9.93 12.99
N GLN A 121 8.43 -10.07 11.68
CA GLN A 121 8.45 -8.95 10.75
C GLN A 121 7.33 -7.94 11.05
N MET A 122 6.12 -8.42 11.34
CA MET A 122 4.98 -7.60 11.71
C MET A 122 5.16 -6.86 13.04
N GLN A 123 6.11 -7.27 13.86
CA GLN A 123 6.51 -6.60 15.10
C GLN A 123 7.80 -5.76 14.94
N THR A 124 8.30 -5.59 13.72
CA THR A 124 9.51 -4.81 13.42
C THR A 124 9.15 -3.52 12.67
N ALA A 125 9.54 -2.35 13.18
CA ALA A 125 9.15 -1.05 12.60
C ALA A 125 9.61 -0.87 11.16
N SER A 126 10.79 -1.40 10.81
CA SER A 126 11.33 -1.34 9.45
C SER A 126 10.50 -2.10 8.40
N THR A 127 9.57 -2.97 8.81
CA THR A 127 8.59 -3.58 7.91
C THR A 127 7.56 -2.57 7.41
N PHE A 128 7.26 -1.54 8.21
CA PHE A 128 6.22 -0.54 7.97
C PHE A 128 6.80 0.80 7.51
N VAL A 129 7.96 0.77 6.84
CA VAL A 129 8.55 1.97 6.22
C VAL A 129 7.49 2.66 5.38
N GLY A 130 7.24 3.94 5.68
CA GLY A 130 6.21 4.72 5.01
C GLY A 130 4.94 5.03 5.78
N TRP A 131 4.71 4.37 6.91
CA TRP A 131 3.54 4.62 7.76
C TRP A 131 3.72 5.86 8.66
N GLY A 132 4.86 6.54 8.55
CA GLY A 132 5.42 7.40 9.59
C GLY A 132 5.29 8.92 9.42
N TYR A 133 4.18 9.44 8.91
CA TYR A 133 3.89 10.89 9.00
C TYR A 133 2.96 11.18 10.18
N ASP A 134 3.33 12.19 10.98
CA ASP A 134 2.64 12.83 12.13
C ASP A 134 1.70 11.92 12.94
N PRO A 135 2.24 11.30 14.00
CA PRO A 135 2.25 9.86 14.14
C PRO A 135 0.83 9.29 14.01
N VAL A 136 0.64 8.49 12.97
CA VAL A 136 -0.55 7.64 12.85
C VAL A 136 -0.33 6.32 13.58
N TRP A 137 0.91 5.83 13.64
CA TRP A 137 1.25 4.53 14.18
C TRP A 137 2.41 4.60 15.19
N THR A 138 2.28 3.88 16.31
CA THR A 138 3.39 3.46 17.19
C THR A 138 3.68 1.99 17.01
N ILE A 139 4.87 1.56 17.42
CA ILE A 139 5.19 0.14 17.55
C ILE A 139 6.11 -0.10 18.74
N ASP A 140 5.77 -1.09 19.56
CA ASP A 140 6.64 -1.66 20.59
C ASP A 140 7.46 -2.78 19.94
N GLU A 141 8.64 -2.42 19.44
CA GLU A 141 9.55 -3.30 18.68
C GLU A 141 9.68 -4.69 19.32
N GLN A 142 9.38 -5.72 18.52
CA GLN A 142 9.45 -7.15 18.87
C GLN A 142 8.44 -7.62 19.94
N ASN A 143 7.59 -6.73 20.46
CA ASN A 143 6.64 -7.04 21.53
C ASN A 143 5.19 -6.98 21.06
N ASP A 144 4.82 -5.97 20.25
CA ASP A 144 3.46 -5.79 19.73
C ASP A 144 3.48 -5.39 18.25
N TYR A 145 2.32 -5.53 17.61
CA TYR A 145 2.04 -5.03 16.27
C TYR A 145 1.92 -3.49 16.29
N PRO A 146 2.01 -2.81 15.12
CA PRO A 146 1.72 -1.39 15.05
C PRO A 146 0.37 -1.03 15.66
N ARG A 147 0.30 -0.01 16.50
CA ARG A 147 -0.95 0.50 17.08
C ARG A 147 -1.19 1.92 16.62
N LEU A 148 -2.45 2.29 16.46
CA LEU A 148 -2.76 3.66 16.10
C LEU A 148 -2.36 4.58 17.23
N TRP A 149 -1.76 5.72 16.92
CA TRP A 149 -1.20 6.63 17.92
C TRP A 149 -2.22 7.04 18.99
N TRP A 150 -3.48 7.25 18.58
CA TRP A 150 -4.56 7.64 19.48
C TRP A 150 -4.97 6.53 20.47
N GLU A 151 -4.57 5.28 20.24
CA GLU A 151 -4.79 4.18 21.20
C GLU A 151 -3.91 4.33 22.46
N ASN A 152 -2.88 5.18 22.43
CA ASN A 152 -1.92 5.37 23.53
C ASN A 152 -1.28 4.06 24.02
N ALA A 153 -1.06 3.11 23.12
CA ALA A 153 -0.32 1.88 23.41
C ALA A 153 1.19 2.18 23.60
N PRO A 154 1.93 1.34 24.35
CA PRO A 154 3.38 1.44 24.42
C PRO A 154 4.03 1.36 23.03
N GLY A 155 5.19 1.98 22.89
CA GLY A 155 5.97 1.96 21.65
C GLY A 155 6.39 3.35 21.19
N GLU A 156 7.26 3.36 20.20
CA GLU A 156 7.76 4.58 19.57
C GLU A 156 7.02 4.83 18.25
N PRO A 157 6.88 6.09 17.79
CA PRO A 157 6.36 6.38 16.46
C PRO A 157 7.09 5.57 15.40
N ILE A 158 6.34 4.96 14.49
CA ILE A 158 6.95 4.44 13.26
C ILE A 158 7.45 5.65 12.49
N THR A 159 8.76 5.77 12.32
CA THR A 159 9.37 6.86 11.57
C THR A 159 9.69 6.39 10.17
N ILE A 160 9.69 7.35 9.24
CA ILE A 160 10.16 7.07 7.90
C ILE A 160 11.68 7.06 7.95
N GLN A 161 12.22 5.86 8.13
CA GLN A 161 13.54 5.55 7.62
C GLN A 161 13.39 5.59 6.09
N LEU A 162 13.55 6.78 5.50
CA LEU A 162 13.66 6.90 4.06
C LEU A 162 14.83 6.01 3.68
N LEU A 163 14.54 4.86 3.06
CA LEU A 163 15.57 3.99 2.50
C LEU A 163 16.25 4.66 1.30
N LEU A 164 16.08 5.97 1.10
CA LEU A 164 16.73 6.79 0.10
C LEU A 164 18.21 6.91 0.50
N GLY A 165 19.12 6.88 -0.47
CA GLY A 165 20.56 6.79 -0.19
C GLY A 165 21.20 8.08 0.34
N GLY A 166 20.41 8.98 0.93
CA GLY A 166 20.83 10.28 1.46
C GLY A 166 20.01 11.44 0.90
N GLY A 167 20.28 12.64 1.42
CA GLY A 167 19.62 13.91 1.06
C GLY A 167 18.44 14.27 1.96
N THR A 168 18.00 15.52 1.86
CA THR A 168 16.84 16.08 2.59
C THR A 168 15.62 16.31 1.69
N GLY A 169 15.75 15.99 0.40
CA GLY A 169 14.68 16.15 -0.57
C GLY A 169 14.44 17.59 -1.00
N THR A 170 15.41 18.49 -0.73
CA THR A 170 15.39 19.88 -1.19
C THR A 170 16.11 20.00 -2.54
N GLN A 171 15.92 21.10 -3.28
CA GLN A 171 16.59 21.27 -4.58
C GLN A 171 18.12 21.28 -4.46
N ALA A 172 18.65 21.82 -3.36
CA ALA A 172 20.09 21.88 -3.09
C ALA A 172 20.65 20.53 -2.60
N ASP A 173 19.79 19.69 -2.03
CA ASP A 173 20.14 18.41 -1.41
C ASP A 173 19.05 17.37 -1.69
N PRO A 174 18.95 16.89 -2.95
CA PRO A 174 17.90 15.98 -3.39
C PRO A 174 18.10 14.61 -2.77
N TYR A 175 17.00 13.86 -2.64
CA TYR A 175 17.08 12.45 -2.28
C TYR A 175 17.78 11.63 -3.35
N LEU A 176 18.68 10.75 -2.93
CA LEU A 176 19.46 9.91 -3.84
C LEU A 176 18.80 8.55 -4.06
N ILE A 177 18.68 8.15 -5.33
CA ILE A 177 18.04 6.90 -5.76
C ILE A 177 19.08 5.98 -6.41
N TYR A 178 19.27 4.81 -5.81
CA TYR A 178 20.19 3.74 -6.19
C TYR A 178 19.46 2.45 -6.60
N THR A 179 18.25 2.22 -6.09
CA THR A 179 17.50 0.97 -6.33
C THR A 179 16.10 1.19 -6.84
N SER A 180 15.51 0.14 -7.41
CA SER A 180 14.16 0.17 -7.93
C SER A 180 13.11 0.29 -6.82
N GLU A 181 13.38 -0.24 -5.62
CA GLU A 181 12.54 -0.07 -4.44
C GLU A 181 12.51 1.40 -4.00
N GLN A 182 13.65 2.07 -3.97
CA GLN A 182 13.75 3.49 -3.63
C GLN A 182 12.98 4.37 -4.63
N LEU A 183 13.05 4.05 -5.92
CA LEU A 183 12.26 4.72 -6.95
C LEU A 183 10.75 4.48 -6.75
N ASN A 184 10.36 3.23 -6.48
CA ASN A 184 8.96 2.85 -6.25
C ASN A 184 8.35 3.52 -5.01
N MET A 185 9.16 3.91 -4.02
CA MET A 185 8.71 4.66 -2.85
C MET A 185 8.15 6.05 -3.20
N ILE A 186 8.57 6.67 -4.30
CA ILE A 186 8.15 8.04 -4.63
C ILE A 186 6.64 8.09 -4.92
N GLY A 187 6.14 7.18 -5.78
CA GLY A 187 4.72 7.08 -6.06
C GLY A 187 3.90 6.50 -4.90
N LEU A 188 4.57 5.85 -3.94
CA LEU A 188 3.92 5.29 -2.76
C LEU A 188 3.55 6.37 -1.73
N PHE A 189 4.34 7.44 -1.62
CA PHE A 189 4.20 8.44 -0.56
C PHE A 189 3.84 9.82 -1.13
N PRO A 190 2.60 10.31 -0.96
CA PRO A 190 2.16 11.62 -1.52
C PRO A 190 3.02 12.83 -1.11
N CYS A 191 3.54 12.81 0.10
CA CYS A 191 4.49 13.78 0.67
C CYS A 191 5.92 13.76 0.07
N LEU A 192 6.23 12.76 -0.76
CA LEU A 192 7.44 12.75 -1.57
C LEU A 192 7.21 13.43 -2.93
N LEU A 193 5.97 13.70 -3.32
CA LEU A 193 5.65 14.22 -4.65
C LEU A 193 6.04 15.69 -4.85
N ASP A 194 6.33 16.43 -3.78
CA ASP A 194 6.88 17.79 -3.82
C ASP A 194 8.41 17.83 -3.61
N LYS A 195 9.05 16.67 -3.41
CA LYS A 195 10.48 16.57 -3.09
C LYS A 195 11.34 16.44 -4.35
N HIS A 196 12.64 16.65 -4.18
CA HIS A 196 13.62 16.58 -5.25
C HIS A 196 14.43 15.28 -5.18
N PHE A 197 14.70 14.67 -6.33
CA PHE A 197 15.32 13.37 -6.47
C PHE A 197 16.45 13.39 -7.50
N LYS A 198 17.45 12.54 -7.29
CA LYS A 198 18.55 12.33 -8.23
C LYS A 198 18.88 10.84 -8.35
N LEU A 199 18.91 10.32 -9.57
CA LEU A 199 19.40 8.96 -9.82
C LEU A 199 20.92 8.91 -9.65
N MET A 200 21.38 7.83 -9.03
CA MET A 200 22.79 7.52 -8.79
C MET A 200 23.20 6.18 -9.42
N ALA A 201 22.26 5.49 -10.06
CA ALA A 201 22.46 4.25 -10.79
C ALA A 201 21.41 4.11 -11.89
N ASP A 202 21.70 3.28 -12.89
CA ASP A 202 20.67 2.76 -13.78
C ASP A 202 19.72 1.85 -12.98
N ILE A 203 18.42 1.99 -13.22
CA ILE A 203 17.38 1.29 -12.47
C ILE A 203 16.67 0.29 -13.39
N ASP A 204 16.58 -0.96 -12.95
CA ASP A 204 15.76 -1.99 -13.61
C ASP A 204 14.46 -2.21 -12.82
N LEU A 205 13.32 -2.02 -13.48
CA LEU A 205 11.98 -2.20 -12.91
C LEU A 205 11.37 -3.57 -13.21
N SER A 206 12.15 -4.53 -13.75
CA SER A 206 11.67 -5.87 -14.10
C SER A 206 11.08 -6.68 -12.94
N SER A 207 11.37 -6.31 -11.68
CA SER A 207 10.76 -6.91 -10.48
C SER A 207 9.31 -6.46 -10.24
N PHE A 208 8.86 -5.38 -10.87
CA PHE A 208 7.50 -4.87 -10.77
C PHE A 208 6.67 -5.32 -11.99
N THR A 209 5.49 -5.89 -11.75
CA THR A 209 4.62 -6.45 -12.79
C THR A 209 3.16 -6.11 -12.53
N GLY A 210 2.35 -6.11 -13.59
CA GLY A 210 0.93 -5.77 -13.50
C GLY A 210 0.71 -4.36 -12.94
N ILE A 211 0.19 -4.28 -11.71
CA ILE A 211 -0.10 -3.03 -11.00
C ILE A 211 0.85 -2.77 -9.81
N SER A 212 1.92 -3.56 -9.63
CA SER A 212 2.72 -3.54 -8.40
C SER A 212 3.67 -2.34 -8.29
N PHE A 213 3.94 -1.61 -9.37
CA PHE A 213 4.68 -0.35 -9.32
C PHE A 213 3.74 0.79 -8.89
N ASN A 214 4.15 1.58 -7.90
CA ASN A 214 3.43 2.77 -7.47
C ASN A 214 3.75 3.91 -8.45
N ILE A 215 2.81 4.16 -9.35
CA ILE A 215 2.90 5.23 -10.34
C ILE A 215 3.05 6.59 -9.64
N THR A 216 3.95 7.44 -10.15
CA THR A 216 4.26 8.71 -9.51
C THR A 216 3.25 9.80 -9.89
N GLY A 217 2.58 10.35 -8.88
CA GLY A 217 1.62 11.45 -9.04
C GLY A 217 0.25 11.01 -9.56
N THR A 218 -0.77 11.81 -9.25
CA THR A 218 -2.13 11.69 -9.78
C THR A 218 -2.66 13.10 -10.12
N GLU A 219 -3.82 13.19 -10.79
CA GLU A 219 -4.43 14.49 -11.08
C GLU A 219 -4.75 15.30 -9.81
N SER A 220 -5.14 14.65 -8.71
CA SER A 220 -5.42 15.32 -7.43
C SER A 220 -4.18 15.56 -6.58
N THR A 221 -3.12 14.77 -6.76
CA THR A 221 -1.84 14.89 -6.06
C THR A 221 -0.69 14.78 -7.07
N PRO A 222 -0.40 15.83 -7.85
CA PRO A 222 0.60 15.78 -8.91
C PRO A 222 2.02 15.69 -8.33
N PHE A 223 2.96 15.18 -9.13
CA PHE A 223 4.37 15.39 -8.88
C PHE A 223 4.73 16.85 -9.21
N THR A 224 5.25 17.58 -8.22
CA THR A 224 5.61 19.01 -8.33
C THR A 224 7.10 19.29 -8.08
N GLY A 225 7.88 18.25 -7.77
CA GLY A 225 9.30 18.34 -7.46
C GLY A 225 10.22 18.29 -8.69
N VAL A 226 11.52 18.01 -8.44
CA VAL A 226 12.51 17.80 -9.51
C VAL A 226 12.95 16.35 -9.49
N PHE A 227 12.87 15.66 -10.62
CA PHE A 227 13.46 14.35 -10.83
C PHE A 227 14.62 14.46 -11.82
N ASP A 228 15.84 14.38 -11.30
CA ASP A 228 17.07 14.43 -12.07
C ASP A 228 17.58 13.02 -12.37
N GLY A 229 17.46 12.57 -13.61
CA GLY A 229 18.01 11.30 -14.05
C GLY A 229 19.54 11.25 -14.02
N ASN A 230 20.22 12.40 -13.94
CA ASN A 230 21.68 12.49 -13.81
C ASN A 230 22.45 11.67 -14.87
N GLY A 231 21.89 11.52 -16.06
CA GLY A 231 22.43 10.74 -17.17
C GLY A 231 22.17 9.22 -17.08
N HIS A 232 21.43 8.76 -16.08
CA HIS A 232 21.06 7.36 -15.90
C HIS A 232 19.76 7.00 -16.63
N THR A 233 19.51 5.69 -16.66
CA THR A 233 18.36 5.08 -17.33
C THR A 233 17.47 4.34 -16.35
N ILE A 234 16.18 4.29 -16.67
CA ILE A 234 15.21 3.38 -16.07
C ILE A 234 14.82 2.39 -17.16
N SER A 235 14.85 1.10 -16.85
CA SER A 235 14.61 0.02 -17.81
C SER A 235 13.46 -0.88 -17.39
N ASN A 236 12.81 -1.50 -18.38
CA ASN A 236 11.79 -2.55 -18.21
C ASN A 236 10.59 -2.14 -17.33
N PHE A 237 10.23 -0.86 -17.36
CA PHE A 237 8.99 -0.39 -16.74
C PHE A 237 7.79 -1.07 -17.41
N SER A 238 7.06 -1.90 -16.68
CA SER A 238 5.84 -2.56 -17.16
C SER A 238 4.66 -2.21 -16.25
N TYR A 239 3.54 -1.78 -16.84
CA TYR A 239 2.33 -1.47 -16.07
C TYR A 239 1.05 -1.74 -16.86
N THR A 240 0.06 -2.35 -16.22
CA THR A 240 -1.28 -2.58 -16.78
C THR A 240 -2.29 -1.67 -16.09
N SER A 241 -2.81 -0.67 -16.80
CA SER A 241 -3.78 0.28 -16.27
C SER A 241 -5.14 -0.38 -16.02
N ILE A 242 -5.76 -0.02 -14.89
CA ILE A 242 -7.09 -0.47 -14.49
C ILE A 242 -8.09 0.68 -14.55
N GLY A 243 -8.30 1.23 -15.75
CA GLY A 243 -9.30 2.27 -16.00
C GLY A 243 -8.91 3.68 -15.54
N THR A 244 -7.61 3.98 -15.44
CA THR A 244 -7.16 5.35 -15.12
C THR A 244 -7.04 6.22 -16.39
N SER A 245 -7.28 7.52 -16.26
CA SER A 245 -7.17 8.47 -17.39
C SER A 245 -5.74 8.83 -17.76
N TYR A 246 -4.78 8.62 -16.85
CA TYR A 246 -3.38 8.95 -17.02
C TYR A 246 -2.52 7.79 -16.53
N THR A 247 -1.62 7.29 -17.38
CA THR A 247 -0.72 6.18 -17.06
C THR A 247 0.66 6.43 -17.68
N GLY A 248 1.69 6.32 -16.87
CA GLY A 248 3.10 6.47 -17.21
C GLY A 248 3.92 6.33 -15.93
N LEU A 249 5.26 6.24 -16.00
CA LEU A 249 6.09 6.18 -14.79
C LEU A 249 5.78 7.34 -13.82
N PHE A 250 5.54 8.52 -14.39
CA PHE A 250 4.84 9.63 -13.77
C PHE A 250 3.48 9.76 -14.46
N ALA A 251 2.37 9.55 -13.74
CA ALA A 251 1.05 9.73 -14.34
C ALA A 251 0.67 11.20 -14.47
N TYR A 252 1.07 12.05 -13.53
CA TYR A 252 0.72 13.47 -13.56
C TYR A 252 1.82 14.33 -12.94
N VAL A 253 2.34 15.26 -13.74
CA VAL A 253 3.38 16.22 -13.36
C VAL A 253 2.81 17.62 -13.57
N SER A 254 2.84 18.46 -12.55
CA SER A 254 2.25 19.80 -12.61
C SER A 254 2.92 20.77 -11.65
N GLY A 255 2.83 22.06 -11.96
CA GLY A 255 3.44 23.14 -11.18
C GLY A 255 4.63 23.78 -11.91
N GLU A 256 4.83 25.07 -11.67
CA GLU A 256 5.84 25.89 -12.38
C GLU A 256 7.28 25.41 -12.15
N ASN A 257 7.53 24.69 -11.04
CA ASN A 257 8.85 24.19 -10.66
C ASN A 257 9.01 22.68 -10.88
N ALA A 258 8.00 22.01 -11.44
CA ALA A 258 8.06 20.59 -11.69
C ALA A 258 9.00 20.29 -12.87
N VAL A 259 10.04 19.50 -12.65
CA VAL A 259 11.05 19.21 -13.68
C VAL A 259 11.40 17.73 -13.69
N ILE A 260 11.42 17.13 -14.87
CA ILE A 260 12.05 15.82 -15.13
C ILE A 260 13.11 16.05 -16.18
N LYS A 261 14.37 15.71 -15.88
CA LYS A 261 15.51 15.98 -16.77
C LYS A 261 16.56 14.87 -16.74
N ASP A 262 17.40 14.85 -17.76
CA ASP A 262 18.61 14.01 -17.83
C ASP A 262 18.37 12.50 -17.61
N LEU A 263 17.23 11.99 -18.09
CA LEU A 263 16.74 10.63 -17.84
C LEU A 263 16.43 9.88 -19.15
N GLY A 264 16.88 8.63 -19.26
CA GLY A 264 16.46 7.71 -20.31
C GLY A 264 15.44 6.66 -19.82
N LEU A 265 14.44 6.32 -20.64
CA LEU A 265 13.53 5.20 -20.39
C LEU A 265 13.72 4.14 -21.48
N ILE A 266 14.09 2.92 -21.08
CA ILE A 266 14.46 1.82 -21.98
C ILE A 266 13.46 0.67 -21.85
N ASN A 267 12.97 0.16 -22.98
CA ASN A 267 12.02 -0.96 -23.05
C ASN A 267 10.76 -0.82 -22.17
N PRO A 268 10.06 0.33 -22.16
CA PRO A 268 8.81 0.43 -21.43
C PRO A 268 7.70 -0.40 -22.10
N ASN A 269 6.86 -1.04 -21.29
CA ASN A 269 5.68 -1.77 -21.72
C ASN A 269 4.45 -1.29 -20.94
N LEU A 270 3.67 -0.39 -21.54
CA LEU A 270 2.44 0.13 -20.95
C LEU A 270 1.24 -0.51 -21.64
N ASP A 271 0.45 -1.25 -20.88
CA ASP A 271 -0.87 -1.70 -21.31
C ASP A 271 -1.92 -0.74 -20.71
N ALA A 272 -2.61 0.01 -21.57
CA ALA A 272 -3.62 0.98 -21.15
C ALA A 272 -4.92 0.31 -20.63
N GLY A 273 -5.00 -1.01 -20.66
CA GLY A 273 -6.22 -1.76 -20.34
C GLY A 273 -7.28 -1.60 -21.43
N THR A 274 -8.27 -2.49 -21.41
CA THR A 274 -9.48 -2.35 -22.24
C THR A 274 -10.56 -1.66 -21.43
N ARG A 275 -11.23 -0.68 -22.03
CA ARG A 275 -12.38 0.01 -21.46
C ARG A 275 -13.60 -0.89 -21.36
#